data_AF-A0A1Y4EZV0-F1
#
_entry.id   AF-A0A1Y4EZV0-F1
#
_cell.length_a   1.000
_cell.length_b   1.000
_cell.length_c   1.000
_cell.angle_alpha   90.00
_cell.angle_beta   90.00
_cell.angle_gamma   90.00
#
_symmetry.space_group_name_H-M   'P 1'
#
loop_
_entity.id
_entity.type
_entity.pdbx_description
1 polymer ?
#
loop_
_entity_poly.entity_id
_entity_poly.type
_entity_poly.pdbx_seq_one_letter_code
_entity_poly.pdbx_strand_id
1 'polypeptide(L)'
;MNIKYNVQLPERKSFRGAVKSDEIIALESFLLGKMKNMCFEYDTPEEAKKKLSCIQAYRRKNGHKNIYDVYRNENCIYTVRLENSKKA
;
A
#
# COMPACT_ATOMS: atom_id res chain seq x y z
N MET A 1 30.40 -3.80 15.55
CA MET A 1 30.00 -3.96 14.13
C MET A 1 31.04 -4.84 13.46
N ASN A 2 30.64 -5.90 12.76
CA ASN A 2 31.57 -6.84 12.14
C ASN A 2 31.24 -6.94 10.65
N ILE A 3 32.08 -6.36 9.80
CA ILE A 3 31.86 -6.25 8.35
C ILE A 3 32.76 -7.28 7.66
N LYS A 4 32.18 -8.12 6.80
CA LYS A 4 32.91 -9.12 6.01
C LYS A 4 32.63 -8.91 4.53
N TYR A 5 33.67 -9.02 3.72
CA TYR A 5 33.62 -8.90 2.26
C TYR A 5 33.77 -10.29 1.61
N ASN A 6 33.30 -10.45 0.38
CA ASN A 6 33.44 -11.68 -0.42
C ASN A 6 32.85 -12.95 0.22
N VAL A 7 31.72 -12.82 0.93
CA VAL A 7 31.04 -13.98 1.54
C VAL A 7 30.29 -14.78 0.48
N GLN A 8 30.28 -16.11 0.64
CA GLN A 8 29.44 -16.97 -0.17
C GLN A 8 27.97 -16.65 0.13
N LEU A 9 27.25 -16.19 -0.90
CA LEU A 9 25.87 -15.75 -0.76
C LEU A 9 24.97 -17.00 -0.60
N PRO A 10 24.15 -17.09 0.45
CA PRO A 10 23.14 -18.14 0.53
C PRO A 10 22.15 -17.99 -0.61
N GLU A 11 21.47 -19.09 -0.98
CA GLU A 11 20.38 -19.02 -1.95
C GLU A 11 19.35 -17.99 -1.50
N ARG A 12 19.17 -16.95 -2.32
CA ARG A 12 18.11 -15.97 -2.10
C ARG A 12 16.80 -16.72 -2.28
N LYS A 13 16.06 -16.92 -1.18
CA LYS A 13 14.62 -17.19 -1.27
C LYS A 13 14.03 -15.99 -2.00
N SER A 14 13.84 -16.12 -3.31
CA SER A 14 13.11 -15.14 -4.08
C SER A 14 11.73 -15.11 -3.44
N PHE A 15 11.41 -13.98 -2.80
CA PHE A 15 10.04 -13.72 -2.40
C PHE A 15 9.21 -13.91 -3.66
N ARG A 16 8.25 -14.84 -3.64
CA ARG A 16 7.36 -15.12 -4.78
C ARG A 16 6.60 -13.83 -5.06
N GLY A 17 7.18 -12.96 -5.88
CA GLY A 17 6.71 -11.60 -6.19
C GLY A 17 5.40 -11.56 -6.99
N ALA A 18 4.60 -12.61 -6.88
CA ALA A 18 3.36 -12.82 -7.59
C ALA A 18 2.12 -12.77 -6.68
N VAL A 19 2.29 -12.89 -5.35
CA VAL A 19 1.13 -12.81 -4.45
C VAL A 19 0.89 -11.34 -4.10
N LYS A 20 -0.14 -10.76 -4.72
CA LYS A 20 -0.67 -9.45 -4.33
C LYS A 20 -1.18 -9.56 -2.88
N SER A 21 -0.95 -8.54 -2.06
CA SER A 21 -1.52 -8.52 -0.71
C SER A 21 -3.03 -8.24 -0.78
N ASP A 22 -3.76 -8.68 0.23
CA ASP A 22 -5.22 -8.53 0.28
C ASP A 22 -5.65 -7.06 0.19
N GLU A 23 -4.84 -6.13 0.73
CA GLU A 23 -5.11 -4.70 0.62
C GLU A 23 -5.07 -4.22 -0.83
N ILE A 24 -4.13 -4.73 -1.64
CA ILE A 24 -4.01 -4.35 -3.04
C ILE A 24 -5.18 -4.91 -3.85
N ILE A 25 -5.60 -6.14 -3.56
CA ILE A 25 -6.78 -6.75 -4.19
C ILE A 25 -8.03 -5.94 -3.84
N ALA A 26 -8.24 -5.62 -2.56
CA ALA A 26 -9.36 -4.80 -2.11
C ALA A 26 -9.31 -3.39 -2.72
N LEU A 27 -8.13 -2.79 -2.84
CA LEU A 27 -7.95 -1.48 -3.46
C LEU A 27 -8.25 -1.51 -4.97
N GLU A 28 -7.84 -2.56 -5.69
CA GLU A 28 -8.20 -2.77 -7.09
C GLU A 28 -9.71 -2.94 -7.26
N SER A 29 -10.36 -3.74 -6.41
CA SER A 29 -11.82 -3.87 -6.39
C SER A 29 -12.52 -2.54 -6.06
N PHE A 30 -11.99 -1.79 -5.10
CA PHE A 30 -12.49 -0.46 -4.74
C PHE A 30 -12.43 0.49 -5.94
N LEU A 31 -11.33 0.46 -6.71
CA LEU A 31 -11.12 1.27 -7.92
C LEU A 31 -12.09 0.92 -9.06
N LEU A 32 -12.48 -0.34 -9.18
CA LEU A 32 -13.50 -0.79 -10.14
C LEU A 32 -14.94 -0.43 -9.68
N GLY A 33 -15.16 -0.33 -8.37
CA GLY A 33 -16.46 0.01 -7.79
C GLY A 33 -16.83 1.49 -7.89
N LYS A 34 -17.95 1.87 -7.26
CA LYS A 34 -18.46 3.26 -7.16
C LYS A 34 -18.39 3.84 -5.75
N MET A 35 -17.81 3.09 -4.81
CA MET A 35 -17.72 3.51 -3.40
C MET A 35 -16.83 4.76 -3.26
N LYS A 36 -17.25 5.71 -2.41
CA LYS A 36 -16.54 6.96 -2.18
C LYS A 36 -15.28 6.78 -1.32
N ASN A 37 -15.32 5.87 -0.37
CA ASN A 37 -14.24 5.61 0.57
C ASN A 37 -14.20 4.13 1.00
N MET A 38 -13.08 3.75 1.61
CA MET A 38 -12.83 2.42 2.17
C MET A 38 -11.91 2.56 3.39
N CYS A 39 -12.03 1.66 4.36
CA CYS A 39 -11.19 1.60 5.55
C CYS A 39 -10.58 0.21 5.72
N PHE A 40 -9.30 0.13 6.08
CA PHE A 40 -8.64 -1.07 6.57
C PHE A 40 -8.31 -0.89 8.04
N GLU A 41 -8.90 -1.73 8.90
CA GLU A 41 -8.61 -1.75 10.33
C GLU A 41 -7.60 -2.87 10.62
N TYR A 42 -6.63 -2.57 11.49
CA TYR A 42 -5.59 -3.50 11.91
C TYR A 42 -5.58 -3.63 13.43
N ASP A 43 -4.99 -4.72 13.91
CA ASP A 43 -4.88 -4.98 15.35
C ASP A 43 -3.97 -3.94 16.04
N THR A 44 -2.97 -3.42 15.33
CA THR A 44 -2.01 -2.47 15.88
C THR A 44 -1.77 -1.25 14.99
N PRO A 45 -1.48 -0.07 15.59
CA PRO A 45 -1.08 1.12 14.83
C PRO A 45 0.20 0.93 14.02
N GLU A 46 1.12 0.08 14.49
CA GLU A 46 2.39 -0.20 13.80
C GLU A 46 2.17 -0.98 12.51
N GLU A 47 1.25 -1.94 12.52
CA GLU A 47 0.87 -2.69 11.34
C GLU A 47 0.23 -1.79 10.30
N ALA A 48 -0.73 -0.95 10.71
CA ALA A 48 -1.34 0.05 9.85
C ALA A 48 -0.29 0.98 9.22
N LYS A 49 0.75 1.38 9.96
CA LYS A 49 1.86 2.19 9.43
C LYS A 49 2.68 1.45 8.37
N LYS A 50 3.02 0.18 8.60
CA LYS A 50 3.75 -0.66 7.62
C LYS A 50 2.93 -0.85 6.35
N LYS A 51 1.63 -1.14 6.47
CA LYS A 51 0.73 -1.37 5.34
C LYS A 51 0.43 -0.10 4.55
N LEU A 52 0.28 1.05 5.23
CA LEU A 52 0.18 2.35 4.56
C LEU A 52 1.37 2.60 3.63
N SER A 53 2.59 2.25 4.08
CA SER A 53 3.81 2.42 3.28
C SER A 53 3.76 1.59 1.99
N CYS A 54 3.25 0.36 2.06
CA CYS A 54 3.03 -0.51 0.90
C CYS A 54 1.97 0.07 -0.06
N ILE A 55 0.83 0.54 0.45
CA ILE A 55 -0.25 1.15 -0.35
C ILE A 55 0.26 2.41 -1.04
N GLN A 56 1.01 3.27 -0.34
CA GLN A 56 1.60 4.46 -0.96
C GLN A 56 2.65 4.12 -2.01
N ALA A 57 3.45 3.06 -1.83
CA ALA A 57 4.38 2.59 -2.87
C ALA A 57 3.62 2.13 -4.13
N TYR A 58 2.53 1.37 -3.96
CA TYR A 58 1.66 0.96 -5.06
C TYR A 58 1.02 2.17 -5.77
N ARG A 59 0.47 3.12 -5.00
CA ARG A 59 -0.11 4.37 -5.54
C ARG A 59 0.89 5.16 -6.38
N ARG A 60 2.15 5.25 -5.93
CA ARG A 60 3.23 5.91 -6.68
C ARG A 60 3.60 5.14 -7.94
N LYS A 61 3.76 3.82 -7.85
CA LYS A 61 4.13 2.95 -8.96
C LYS A 61 3.12 3.01 -10.12
N ASN A 62 1.83 3.10 -9.80
CA ASN A 62 0.76 3.10 -10.81
C ASN A 62 0.24 4.51 -11.17
N GLY A 63 0.86 5.58 -10.68
CA GLY A 63 0.45 6.94 -11.02
C GLY A 63 -0.92 7.37 -10.48
N HIS A 64 -1.44 6.70 -9.45
CA HIS A 64 -2.79 6.92 -8.93
C HIS A 64 -2.93 8.18 -8.05
N LYS A 65 -2.01 9.15 -8.16
CA LYS A 65 -1.94 10.33 -7.29
C LYS A 65 -3.24 11.15 -7.32
N ASN A 66 -3.89 11.25 -8.47
CA ASN A 66 -5.08 12.07 -8.66
C ASN A 66 -6.40 11.26 -8.63
N ILE A 67 -6.34 9.96 -8.35
CA ILE A 67 -7.52 9.07 -8.37
C ILE A 67 -8.10 8.91 -6.98
N TYR A 68 -7.23 8.75 -5.98
CA TYR A 68 -7.61 8.61 -4.59
C TYR A 68 -6.49 9.10 -3.67
N ASP A 69 -6.88 9.47 -2.46
CA ASP A 69 -5.98 9.76 -1.36
C ASP A 69 -6.02 8.64 -0.31
N VAL A 70 -4.89 8.48 0.40
CA VAL A 70 -4.75 7.46 1.44
C VAL A 70 -4.04 8.05 2.64
N TYR A 71 -4.69 7.98 3.80
CA TYR A 71 -4.14 8.42 5.07
C TYR A 71 -4.45 7.41 6.17
N ARG A 72 -3.73 7.50 7.28
CA ARG A 72 -3.93 6.64 8.46
C ARG A 72 -4.43 7.48 9.62
N ASN A 73 -5.38 6.93 10.37
CA ASN A 73 -5.72 7.37 11.71
C ASN A 73 -5.53 6.17 12.65
N GLU A 74 -4.60 6.27 13.60
CA GLU A 74 -4.28 5.18 14.53
C GLU A 74 -4.01 3.81 13.86
N ASN A 75 -4.86 2.82 14.09
CA ASN A 75 -4.83 1.47 13.54
C ASN A 75 -5.65 1.33 12.24
N CYS A 76 -6.23 2.41 11.73
CA CYS A 76 -7.07 2.43 10.55
C CYS A 76 -6.41 3.15 9.37
N ILE A 77 -6.51 2.59 8.17
CA ILE A 77 -6.10 3.23 6.92
C ILE A 77 -7.34 3.55 6.10
N TYR A 78 -7.52 4.83 5.77
CA TYR A 78 -8.62 5.31 4.96
C TYR A 78 -8.14 5.56 3.54
N THR A 79 -8.93 5.10 2.58
CA THR A 79 -8.81 5.42 1.16
C THR A 79 -10.03 6.22 0.75
N VAL A 80 -9.82 7.39 0.14
CA VAL A 80 -10.90 8.29 -0.29
C VAL A 80 -10.72 8.60 -1.77
N ARG A 81 -11.77 8.41 -2.58
CA ARG A 81 -11.73 8.82 -3.99
C ARG A 81 -11.58 10.33 -4.09
N LEU A 82 -10.65 10.74 -4.94
CA LEU A 82 -10.56 12.12 -5.37
C LEU A 82 -11.56 12.26 -6.51
N GLU A 83 -12.74 12.82 -6.23
CA GLU A 83 -13.57 13.31 -7.32
C GLU A 83 -12.75 14.40 -8.02
N ASN A 84 -12.71 14.35 -9.36
CA ASN A 84 -12.15 15.44 -10.16
C ASN A 84 -12.98 16.70 -9.88
N SER A 85 -12.72 17.37 -8.76
CA SER A 85 -12.96 18.79 -8.67
C SER A 85 -12.06 19.36 -9.75
N LYS A 86 -12.68 19.68 -10.89
CA LYS A 86 -12.10 20.47 -11.96
C LYS A 86 -11.33 21.58 -11.27
N LYS A 87 -9.99 21.49 -11.26
CA LYS A 87 -9.18 22.66 -10.94
C LYS A 87 -9.48 23.63 -12.07
N ALA A 88 -10.24 24.67 -11.71
CA ALA A 88 -10.48 25.86 -12.49
C ALA A 88 -9.15 26.49 -12.92
#